data_AF-A0AAN7D2N2-F1
#
_entry.id   AF-A0AAN7D2N2-F1
#
_cell.length_a   1.000
_cell.length_b   1.000
_cell.length_c   1.000
_cell.angle_alpha   90.00
_cell.angle_beta   90.00
_cell.angle_gamma   90.00
#
_symmetry.space_group_name_H-M   'P 1'
#
loop_
_entity.id
_entity.type
_entity.pdbx_description
1 polymer ?
#
loop_
_entity_poly.entity_id
_entity_poly.type
_entity_poly.pdbx_seq_one_letter_code
_entity_poly.pdbx_strand_id
1 'polypeptide(L)'
;MRLGSLSAELDAITREFDYGIVPGSATVFVRDEVNGIGRLDLTLLEGVMIVLEVTDQGYKVTSCSPLCNVDPALSTAHTVQAHLEAPFESMENLLMTISPMFRDRFQQELYNKLQSVQQQQQQQQQQQTSQPNLIHMDQASLSLEQPAPLQSVFTSQPIHSSTSTNTSTAAASAHTPDVNTNNTATPNDLNTFDELNNWINQ
;
A
#
# COMPACT_ATOMS: atom_id res chain seq x y z
N MET A 1 -9.56 -15.18 -2.41
CA MET A 1 -10.29 -16.02 -1.44
C MET A 1 -10.47 -15.20 -0.18
N ARG A 2 -11.72 -14.85 0.20
CA ARG A 2 -11.99 -14.26 1.52
C ARG A 2 -11.86 -15.35 2.60
N LEU A 3 -11.21 -15.03 3.72
CA LEU A 3 -11.06 -15.95 4.86
C LEU A 3 -12.12 -15.74 5.95
N GLY A 4 -13.05 -14.79 5.79
CA GLY A 4 -14.08 -14.43 6.78
C GLY A 4 -15.40 -13.96 6.16
N SER A 5 -16.35 -13.58 7.01
CA SER A 5 -17.61 -12.95 6.57
C SER A 5 -17.37 -11.53 6.05
N LEU A 6 -18.25 -11.04 5.17
CA LEU A 6 -18.19 -9.67 4.64
C LEU A 6 -18.18 -8.64 5.77
N SER A 7 -19.06 -8.79 6.77
CA SER A 7 -19.05 -7.88 7.92
C SER A 7 -17.72 -7.86 8.66
N ALA A 8 -17.08 -9.02 8.89
CA ALA A 8 -15.81 -9.07 9.59
C ALA A 8 -14.68 -8.41 8.79
N GLU A 9 -14.72 -8.57 7.46
CA GLU A 9 -13.80 -7.92 6.53
C GLU A 9 -13.97 -6.40 6.53
N LEU A 10 -15.21 -5.91 6.44
CA LEU A 10 -15.51 -4.48 6.53
C LEU A 10 -15.05 -3.88 7.86
N ASP A 11 -15.27 -4.59 8.97
CA ASP A 11 -14.82 -4.15 10.30
C ASP A 11 -13.29 -4.25 10.46
N ALA A 12 -12.63 -5.18 9.79
CA ALA A 12 -11.17 -5.24 9.73
C ALA A 12 -10.60 -4.02 8.99
N ILE A 13 -11.16 -3.68 7.83
CA ILE A 13 -10.73 -2.52 7.03
C ILE A 13 -10.75 -1.23 7.84
N THR A 14 -11.81 -0.99 8.62
CA THR A 14 -11.94 0.23 9.44
C THR A 14 -10.88 0.37 10.54
N ARG A 15 -10.13 -0.69 10.85
CA ARG A 15 -9.14 -0.70 11.94
C ARG A 15 -7.72 -0.93 11.45
N GLU A 16 -7.54 -1.84 10.50
CA GLU A 16 -6.21 -2.29 10.06
C GLU A 16 -5.47 -1.23 9.26
N PHE A 17 -6.19 -0.42 8.48
CA PHE A 17 -5.57 0.57 7.58
C PHE A 17 -5.52 1.99 8.16
N ASP A 18 -5.99 2.20 9.39
CA ASP A 18 -6.14 3.52 10.01
C ASP A 18 -4.82 4.31 10.10
N TYR A 19 -3.67 3.61 10.16
CA TYR A 19 -2.34 4.24 10.18
C TYR A 19 -1.93 4.86 8.83
N GLY A 20 -2.55 4.44 7.73
CA GLY A 20 -2.21 4.84 6.36
C GLY A 20 -3.28 5.68 5.67
N ILE A 21 -4.40 5.95 6.34
CA ILE A 21 -5.49 6.81 5.89
C ILE A 21 -5.74 7.91 6.93
N VAL A 22 -6.68 8.82 6.68
CA VAL A 22 -7.10 9.76 7.72
C VAL A 22 -7.76 8.98 8.87
N PRO A 23 -7.26 9.10 10.11
CA PRO A 23 -7.76 8.29 11.22
C PRO A 23 -9.26 8.47 11.45
N GLY A 24 -9.98 7.36 11.60
CA GLY A 24 -11.43 7.33 11.81
C GLY A 24 -12.27 7.78 10.61
N SER A 25 -11.68 7.90 9.41
CA SER A 25 -12.41 8.30 8.20
C SER A 25 -13.16 7.16 7.52
N ALA A 26 -12.81 5.90 7.81
CA ALA A 26 -13.41 4.75 7.15
C ALA A 26 -14.82 4.47 7.70
N THR A 27 -15.87 4.64 6.88
CA THR A 27 -17.25 4.41 7.30
C THR A 27 -17.98 3.47 6.35
N VAL A 28 -18.57 2.40 6.90
CA VAL A 28 -19.37 1.44 6.15
C VAL A 28 -20.80 1.93 6.03
N PHE A 29 -21.32 2.05 4.81
CA PHE A 29 -22.69 2.52 4.56
C PHE A 29 -23.56 1.51 3.78
N VAL A 30 -22.98 0.43 3.22
CA VAL A 30 -23.73 -0.72 2.70
C VAL A 30 -23.15 -2.02 3.25
N ARG A 31 -24.02 -2.88 3.77
CA ARG A 31 -23.72 -4.25 4.19
C ARG A 31 -24.76 -5.19 3.60
N ASP A 32 -24.48 -5.74 2.42
CA ASP A 32 -25.34 -6.71 1.76
C ASP A 32 -24.68 -8.09 1.77
N GLU A 33 -24.97 -8.86 2.82
CA GLU A 33 -24.47 -10.23 3.00
C GLU A 33 -25.10 -11.22 2.01
N VAL A 34 -26.27 -10.91 1.44
CA VAL A 34 -26.96 -11.82 0.50
C VAL A 34 -26.25 -11.81 -0.85
N ASN A 35 -25.88 -10.62 -1.33
CA ASN A 35 -25.14 -10.47 -2.58
C ASN A 35 -23.62 -10.44 -2.38
N GLY A 36 -23.14 -10.44 -1.12
CA GLY A 36 -21.72 -10.39 -0.79
C GLY A 36 -21.07 -9.04 -1.09
N ILE A 37 -21.86 -7.96 -1.10
CA ILE A 37 -21.45 -6.59 -1.47
C ILE A 37 -21.40 -5.71 -0.23
N GLY A 38 -20.21 -5.19 0.07
CA GLY A 38 -19.99 -4.12 1.04
C GLY A 38 -19.65 -2.82 0.35
N ARG A 39 -20.09 -1.69 0.91
CA ARG A 39 -19.56 -0.37 0.49
C ARG A 39 -19.17 0.46 1.69
N LEU A 40 -18.02 1.09 1.58
CA LEU A 40 -17.48 1.99 2.58
C LEU A 40 -16.84 3.20 1.90
N ASP A 41 -16.82 4.33 2.59
CA ASP A 41 -15.99 5.46 2.24
C ASP A 41 -14.75 5.47 3.13
N LEU A 42 -13.68 6.09 2.65
CA LEU A 42 -12.51 6.45 3.46
C LEU A 42 -11.83 7.67 2.86
N THR A 43 -11.00 8.34 3.67
CA THR A 43 -10.23 9.49 3.21
C THR A 43 -8.74 9.18 3.23
N LEU A 44 -8.09 9.33 2.07
CA LEU A 44 -6.65 9.18 1.92
C LEU A 44 -5.91 10.36 2.57
N LEU A 45 -4.66 10.15 2.99
CA LEU A 45 -3.85 11.16 3.67
C LEU A 45 -3.56 12.40 2.80
N GLU A 46 -3.66 12.24 1.48
CA GLU A 46 -3.53 13.30 0.49
C GLU A 46 -4.77 14.22 0.43
N GLY A 47 -5.83 13.94 1.18
CA GLY A 47 -7.07 14.71 1.18
C GLY A 47 -8.02 14.32 0.06
N VAL A 48 -8.06 13.03 -0.31
CA VAL A 48 -8.99 12.49 -1.31
C VAL A 48 -9.94 11.51 -0.64
N MET A 49 -11.23 11.79 -0.72
CA MET A 49 -12.27 10.84 -0.29
C MET A 49 -12.51 9.85 -1.43
N ILE A 50 -12.60 8.56 -1.09
CA ILE A 50 -12.92 7.51 -2.04
C ILE A 50 -14.07 6.66 -1.51
N VAL A 51 -14.87 6.13 -2.42
CA VAL A 51 -15.87 5.09 -2.12
C VAL A 51 -15.37 3.78 -2.68
N LEU A 52 -15.36 2.76 -1.83
CA LEU A 52 -14.92 1.42 -2.15
C LEU A 52 -16.11 0.46 -2.15
N GLU A 53 -16.11 -0.42 -3.14
CA GLU A 53 -16.95 -1.61 -3.15
C GLU A 53 -16.10 -2.83 -2.84
N VAL A 54 -16.58 -3.64 -1.90
CA VAL A 54 -15.95 -4.88 -1.43
C VAL A 54 -16.82 -6.04 -1.87
N THR A 55 -16.26 -6.92 -2.70
CA THR A 55 -16.96 -8.09 -3.28
C THR A 55 -16.10 -9.35 -3.13
N ASP A 56 -16.65 -10.53 -3.45
CA ASP A 56 -15.86 -11.78 -3.43
C ASP A 56 -14.71 -11.77 -4.44
N GLN A 57 -14.78 -10.86 -5.43
CA GLN A 57 -13.73 -10.65 -6.44
C GLN A 57 -12.64 -9.68 -5.99
N GLY A 58 -12.77 -9.09 -4.80
CA GLY A 58 -11.82 -8.12 -4.25
C GLY A 58 -12.42 -6.73 -4.10
N TYR A 59 -11.57 -5.72 -4.28
CA TYR A 59 -11.82 -4.32 -3.95
C TYR A 59 -11.79 -3.46 -5.20
N LYS A 60 -12.67 -2.48 -5.30
CA LYS A 60 -12.59 -1.47 -6.36
C LYS A 60 -13.06 -0.12 -5.87
N VAL A 61 -12.52 0.93 -6.48
CA VAL A 61 -12.97 2.31 -6.24
C VAL A 61 -14.13 2.60 -7.18
N THR A 62 -15.28 3.00 -6.62
CA THR A 62 -16.46 3.37 -7.40
C THR A 62 -16.59 4.88 -7.61
N SER A 63 -16.02 5.66 -6.70
CA SER A 63 -15.96 7.12 -6.86
C SER A 63 -14.80 7.71 -6.06
N CYS A 64 -14.38 8.91 -6.46
CA CYS A 64 -13.39 9.69 -5.72
C CYS A 64 -13.72 11.19 -5.80
N SER A 65 -13.33 11.92 -4.75
CA SER A 65 -13.51 13.37 -4.68
C SER A 65 -12.36 14.00 -3.88
N PRO A 66 -11.60 14.95 -4.47
CA PRO A 66 -10.62 15.71 -3.72
C PRO A 66 -11.34 16.65 -2.73
N LEU A 67 -10.91 16.64 -1.47
CA LEU A 67 -11.48 17.48 -0.41
C LEU A 67 -10.88 18.89 -0.38
N CYS A 68 -9.73 19.07 -1.02
CA CYS A 68 -9.01 20.33 -1.07
C CYS A 68 -8.33 20.52 -2.44
N ASN A 69 -8.20 21.78 -2.85
CA ASN A 69 -7.59 22.15 -4.13
C ASN A 69 -6.09 22.41 -3.97
N VAL A 70 -5.36 21.38 -3.52
CA VAL A 70 -3.89 21.40 -3.39
C VAL A 70 -3.27 20.33 -4.28
N ASP A 71 -2.05 20.55 -4.75
CA ASP A 71 -1.40 19.67 -5.73
C ASP A 71 -1.38 18.18 -5.34
N PRO A 72 -1.07 17.80 -4.08
CA PRO A 72 -1.11 16.39 -3.67
C PRO A 72 -2.50 15.76 -3.82
N ALA A 73 -3.55 16.47 -3.43
CA ALA A 73 -4.92 15.98 -3.50
C ALA A 73 -5.36 15.80 -4.97
N LEU A 74 -5.08 16.79 -5.82
CA LEU A 74 -5.45 16.76 -7.24
C LEU A 74 -4.69 15.69 -8.02
N SER A 75 -3.38 15.57 -7.80
CA SER A 75 -2.55 14.54 -8.42
C SER A 75 -3.01 13.13 -8.02
N THR A 76 -3.26 12.92 -6.72
CA THR A 76 -3.78 11.65 -6.22
C THR A 76 -5.17 11.34 -6.75
N ALA A 77 -6.07 12.32 -6.81
CA ALA A 77 -7.39 12.14 -7.41
C ALA A 77 -7.29 11.70 -8.88
N HIS A 78 -6.36 12.27 -9.65
CA HIS A 78 -6.13 11.84 -11.04
C HIS A 78 -5.60 10.38 -11.11
N THR A 79 -4.69 9.99 -10.21
CA THR A 79 -4.26 8.59 -10.11
C THR A 79 -5.41 7.65 -9.77
N VAL A 80 -6.27 8.03 -8.82
CA VAL A 80 -7.46 7.25 -8.44
C VAL A 80 -8.42 7.13 -9.63
N GLN A 81 -8.65 8.22 -10.36
CA GLN A 81 -9.51 8.24 -11.56
C GLN A 81 -9.06 7.25 -12.62
N ALA A 82 -7.75 7.09 -12.83
CA ALA A 82 -7.20 6.11 -13.76
C ALA A 82 -7.47 4.65 -13.36
N HIS A 83 -7.84 4.39 -12.10
CA HIS A 83 -8.11 3.06 -11.54
C HIS A 83 -9.57 2.90 -11.08
N LEU A 84 -10.48 3.80 -11.49
CA LEU A 84 -11.90 3.65 -11.20
C LEU A 84 -12.46 2.36 -11.81
N GLU A 85 -13.28 1.66 -11.03
CA GLU A 85 -13.88 0.37 -11.37
C GLU A 85 -12.88 -0.76 -11.69
N ALA A 86 -11.57 -0.53 -11.53
CA ALA A 86 -10.56 -1.56 -11.66
C ALA A 86 -10.56 -2.45 -10.41
N PRO A 87 -10.65 -3.79 -10.55
CA PRO A 87 -10.61 -4.69 -9.41
C PRO A 87 -9.18 -4.90 -8.91
N PHE A 88 -9.02 -4.93 -7.59
CA PHE A 88 -7.79 -5.23 -6.88
C PHE A 88 -8.00 -6.44 -5.97
N GLU A 89 -7.01 -7.33 -5.92
CA GLU A 89 -7.09 -8.56 -5.12
C GLU A 89 -7.06 -8.30 -3.60
N SER A 90 -6.36 -7.24 -3.16
CA SER A 90 -6.21 -6.88 -1.75
C SER A 90 -6.36 -5.37 -1.54
N MET A 91 -6.79 -4.99 -0.34
CA MET A 91 -6.90 -3.58 0.06
C MET A 91 -5.52 -2.90 0.08
N GLU A 92 -4.47 -3.60 0.54
CA GLU A 92 -3.10 -3.11 0.51
C GLU A 92 -2.66 -2.77 -0.91
N ASN A 93 -2.90 -3.66 -1.88
CA ASN A 93 -2.49 -3.43 -3.26
C ASN A 93 -3.23 -2.22 -3.86
N LEU A 94 -4.52 -2.07 -3.54
CA LEU A 94 -5.29 -0.90 -3.92
C LEU A 94 -4.66 0.37 -3.33
N LEU A 95 -4.49 0.45 -2.02
CA LEU A 95 -3.98 1.63 -1.32
C LEU A 95 -2.53 1.96 -1.72
N MET A 96 -1.69 0.95 -1.95
CA MET A 96 -0.33 1.10 -2.48
C MET A 96 -0.29 1.73 -3.87
N THR A 97 -1.29 1.44 -4.69
CA THR A 97 -1.39 1.93 -6.06
C THR A 97 -1.91 3.37 -6.07
N ILE A 98 -2.93 3.66 -5.29
CA ILE A 98 -3.66 4.94 -5.38
C ILE A 98 -3.17 6.01 -4.39
N SER A 99 -2.48 5.65 -3.29
CA SER A 99 -2.03 6.59 -2.25
C SER A 99 -0.52 6.51 -2.04
N PRO A 100 0.25 7.45 -2.61
CA PRO A 100 1.67 7.59 -2.33
C PRO A 100 1.99 7.70 -0.84
N MET A 101 1.17 8.41 -0.05
CA MET A 101 1.39 8.57 1.39
C MET A 101 1.12 7.29 2.16
N PHE A 102 0.11 6.50 1.77
CA PHE A 102 -0.12 5.17 2.36
C PHE A 102 1.12 4.29 2.17
N ARG A 103 1.68 4.28 0.95
CA ARG A 103 2.89 3.50 0.64
C ARG A 103 4.06 3.90 1.52
N ASP A 104 4.30 5.20 1.69
CA ASP A 104 5.39 5.70 2.53
C ASP A 104 5.18 5.30 4.00
N ARG A 105 3.94 5.37 4.51
CA ARG A 105 3.58 4.92 5.87
C ARG A 105 3.78 3.43 6.06
N PHE A 106 3.36 2.62 5.10
CA PHE A 106 3.55 1.17 5.16
C PHE A 106 5.04 0.81 5.17
N GLN A 107 5.85 1.45 4.33
CA GLN A 107 7.31 1.23 4.31
C GLN A 107 7.95 1.61 5.65
N GLN A 108 7.54 2.74 6.23
CA GLN A 108 8.01 3.16 7.54
C GLN A 108 7.62 2.15 8.63
N GLU A 109 6.39 1.66 8.62
CA GLU A 109 5.90 0.69 9.60
C GLU A 109 6.64 -0.65 9.48
N LEU A 110 6.89 -1.13 8.26
CA LEU A 110 7.73 -2.31 8.02
C LEU A 110 9.15 -2.13 8.56
N TYR A 111 9.76 -0.97 8.30
CA TYR A 111 11.10 -0.66 8.78
C TYR A 111 11.17 -0.68 10.32
N ASN A 112 10.20 -0.04 10.98
CA ASN A 112 10.10 0.00 12.44
C ASN A 112 9.95 -1.41 13.05
N LYS A 113 9.11 -2.26 12.44
CA LYS A 113 8.94 -3.65 12.88
C LYS A 113 10.23 -4.45 12.74
N LEU A 114 10.93 -4.32 11.61
CA LEU A 114 12.20 -5.02 11.37
C LEU A 114 13.27 -4.60 12.39
N GLN A 115 13.38 -3.30 12.64
CA GLN A 115 14.32 -2.76 13.62
C GLN A 115 14.01 -3.27 15.04
N SER A 116 12.72 -3.39 15.39
CA SER A 116 12.29 -3.91 16.70
C SER A 116 12.69 -5.38 16.89
N VAL A 117 12.51 -6.22 15.86
CA VAL A 117 12.93 -7.63 15.90
C VAL A 117 14.45 -7.76 16.08
N GLN A 118 15.22 -6.92 15.39
CA GLN A 118 16.69 -6.94 15.50
C GLN A 118 17.17 -6.57 16.91
N GLN A 119 16.55 -5.56 17.53
CA GLN A 119 16.85 -5.19 18.92
C GLN A 119 16.47 -6.29 19.90
N GLN A 120 15.33 -6.96 19.69
CA GLN A 120 14.88 -8.03 20.58
C GLN A 120 15.81 -9.26 20.53
N GLN A 121 16.36 -9.61 19.37
CA GLN A 121 17.34 -10.70 19.25
C GLN A 121 18.65 -10.39 19.99
N GLN A 122 19.12 -9.14 19.98
CA GLN A 122 20.33 -8.74 20.72
C GLN A 122 20.13 -8.81 22.24
N GLN A 123 18.94 -8.47 22.74
CA GLN A 123 18.64 -8.57 24.18
C GLN A 123 18.55 -10.01 24.66
N GLN A 124 18.02 -10.94 23.85
CA GLN A 124 17.94 -12.35 24.24
C GLN A 124 19.31 -13.04 24.36
N GLN A 125 20.32 -12.61 23.60
CA GLN A 125 21.68 -13.17 23.72
C GLN A 125 22.43 -12.72 24.99
N GLN A 126 22.11 -11.56 25.57
CA GLN A 126 22.77 -11.09 26.80
C GLN A 126 22.19 -11.74 28.08
N GLN A 127 20.96 -12.25 28.07
CA GLN A 127 20.37 -12.91 29.24
C GLN A 127 20.80 -14.38 29.42
N GLN A 128 21.34 -15.05 28.40
CA GLN A 128 21.83 -16.43 28.54
C GLN A 128 23.26 -16.55 29.07
N THR A 129 24.04 -15.47 29.15
CA THR A 129 25.42 -15.50 29.68
C THR A 129 25.52 -15.17 31.18
N SER A 130 24.41 -14.87 31.84
CA SER A 130 24.37 -14.53 33.27
C SER A 130 23.79 -15.68 34.11
N GLN A 131 24.37 -16.88 34.05
CA GLN A 131 24.25 -17.79 35.19
C GLN A 131 25.30 -17.41 36.24
N PRO A 132 24.90 -17.13 37.49
CA PRO A 132 25.84 -16.95 38.58
C PRO A 132 26.49 -18.30 38.86
N ASN A 133 27.79 -18.38 38.58
CA ASN A 133 28.65 -19.46 39.01
C ASN A 133 28.65 -19.46 40.55
N LEU A 134 27.81 -20.28 41.16
CA LEU A 134 27.72 -20.42 42.60
C LEU A 134 28.94 -21.23 43.03
N ILE A 135 29.98 -20.50 43.46
CA ILE A 135 31.24 -21.01 43.98
C ILE A 135 30.91 -21.85 45.22
N HIS A 136 30.80 -23.17 45.05
CA HIS A 136 30.92 -24.11 46.16
C HIS A 136 32.40 -24.41 46.34
N MET A 137 32.94 -23.88 47.42
CA MET A 137 34.32 -24.01 47.84
C MET A 137 34.47 -25.35 48.57
N ASP A 138 35.08 -26.34 47.92
CA ASP A 138 35.75 -27.42 48.64
C ASP A 138 37.02 -27.87 47.91
N GLN A 139 38.04 -28.14 48.71
CA GLN A 139 39.42 -28.43 48.28
C GLN A 139 39.52 -29.81 47.62
N ALA A 140 40.20 -29.88 46.47
CA ALA A 140 41.40 -30.71 46.28
C ALA A 140 41.89 -30.70 44.82
N SER A 141 43.14 -30.26 44.66
CA SER A 141 44.21 -30.83 43.83
C SER A 141 44.02 -31.18 42.34
N LEU A 142 44.96 -30.63 41.55
CA LEU A 142 45.62 -31.23 40.38
C LEU A 142 44.77 -31.58 39.15
N SER A 143 44.85 -30.76 38.10
CA SER A 143 45.57 -31.14 36.87
C SER A 143 45.52 -30.03 35.82
N LEU A 144 46.63 -29.98 35.09
CA LEU A 144 46.99 -29.09 34.00
C LEU A 144 46.31 -29.57 32.72
N GLU A 145 45.39 -28.81 32.12
CA GLU A 145 45.24 -28.83 30.65
C GLU A 145 44.45 -27.62 30.12
N GLN A 146 44.97 -27.11 29.02
CA GLN A 146 44.61 -25.88 28.33
C GLN A 146 43.91 -26.26 27.03
N PRO A 147 42.77 -25.64 26.68
CA PRO A 147 42.41 -25.51 25.28
C PRO A 147 42.25 -24.04 24.87
N ALA A 148 42.80 -23.76 23.69
CA ALA A 148 42.87 -22.46 23.03
C ALA A 148 41.49 -21.88 22.64
N PRO A 149 41.33 -20.56 22.59
CA PRO A 149 40.19 -19.94 21.94
C PRO A 149 40.35 -19.98 20.42
N LEU A 150 39.43 -20.67 19.73
CA LEU A 150 39.27 -20.59 18.28
C LEU A 150 38.75 -19.20 17.90
N GLN A 151 39.53 -18.48 17.08
CA GLN A 151 39.17 -17.21 16.48
C GLN A 151 38.10 -17.43 15.40
N SER A 152 36.96 -16.73 15.49
CA SER A 152 35.99 -16.67 14.40
C SER A 152 36.47 -15.68 13.34
N VAL A 153 36.85 -16.21 12.18
CA VAL A 153 37.14 -15.43 10.97
C VAL A 153 35.82 -14.95 10.36
N PHE A 154 35.54 -13.65 10.45
CA PHE A 154 34.52 -13.01 9.63
C PHE A 154 35.14 -12.65 8.27
N THR A 155 34.87 -13.45 7.25
CA THR A 155 35.20 -13.14 5.86
C THR A 155 34.09 -12.30 5.26
N SER A 156 34.34 -11.00 5.09
CA SER A 156 33.52 -10.10 4.30
C SER A 156 33.63 -10.46 2.81
N GLN A 157 32.57 -10.98 2.20
CA GLN A 157 32.46 -11.08 0.74
C GLN A 157 31.75 -9.84 0.17
N PRO A 158 32.34 -9.15 -0.82
CA PRO A 158 31.65 -8.11 -1.58
C PRO A 158 30.71 -8.74 -2.62
N ILE A 159 29.44 -8.32 -2.61
CA ILE A 159 28.45 -8.72 -3.61
C ILE A 159 28.78 -7.99 -4.92
N HIS A 160 29.05 -8.78 -5.95
CA HIS A 160 29.15 -8.33 -7.33
C HIS A 160 27.77 -7.86 -7.83
N SER A 161 27.67 -6.58 -8.17
CA SER A 161 26.58 -6.01 -8.94
C SER A 161 26.53 -6.63 -10.35
N SER A 162 25.46 -7.38 -10.63
CA SER A 162 25.18 -7.94 -11.94
C SER A 162 24.37 -6.94 -12.75
N THR A 163 25.03 -6.30 -13.72
CA THR A 163 24.40 -5.48 -14.75
C THR A 163 23.73 -6.41 -15.77
N SER A 164 22.39 -6.43 -15.78
CA SER A 164 21.63 -7.10 -16.85
C SER A 164 21.28 -6.10 -17.94
N THR A 165 21.96 -6.25 -19.06
CA THR A 165 21.59 -5.83 -20.41
C THR A 165 20.17 -6.27 -20.76
N ASN A 166 19.33 -5.34 -21.21
CA ASN A 166 18.17 -5.65 -22.03
C ASN A 166 18.30 -4.97 -23.40
N THR A 167 18.43 -5.86 -24.37
CA THR A 167 18.36 -5.75 -25.82
C THR A 167 17.09 -5.05 -26.27
N SER A 168 17.21 -4.06 -27.17
CA SER A 168 16.08 -3.55 -27.96
C SER A 168 16.44 -3.67 -29.44
N THR A 169 15.69 -4.50 -30.14
CA THR A 169 15.82 -4.77 -31.57
C THR A 169 14.56 -4.29 -32.28
N ALA A 170 14.77 -3.54 -33.37
CA ALA A 170 13.83 -3.25 -34.47
C ALA A 170 12.61 -2.36 -34.10
N ALA A 171 12.03 -1.54 -34.99
CA ALA A 171 12.11 -1.44 -36.44
C ALA A 171 11.70 -0.03 -36.91
N ALA A 172 11.98 0.22 -38.18
CA ALA A 172 11.66 1.37 -39.00
C ALA A 172 10.25 1.98 -38.83
N SER A 173 10.13 3.30 -39.07
CA SER A 173 9.65 3.82 -40.36
C SER A 173 9.53 5.35 -40.31
N ALA A 174 10.18 6.00 -41.27
CA ALA A 174 9.97 7.40 -41.61
C ALA A 174 9.02 7.50 -42.82
N HIS A 175 8.45 8.70 -42.98
CA HIS A 175 7.71 9.24 -44.14
C HIS A 175 6.16 9.16 -44.13
N THR A 176 5.61 10.31 -43.77
CA THR A 176 4.47 11.06 -44.35
C THR A 176 4.36 10.92 -45.88
N PRO A 177 3.16 11.05 -46.51
CA PRO A 177 2.54 12.38 -46.71
C PRO A 177 1.00 12.48 -46.73
N ASP A 178 0.56 13.73 -46.60
CA ASP A 178 -0.58 14.44 -47.19
C ASP A 178 -2.06 14.04 -46.98
N VAL A 179 -2.79 15.05 -46.46
CA VAL A 179 -4.05 15.66 -46.98
C VAL A 179 -5.13 14.73 -47.53
N ASN A 180 -6.29 14.69 -46.85
CA ASN A 180 -7.55 15.10 -47.47
C ASN A 180 -8.68 15.39 -46.46
N THR A 181 -9.17 16.61 -46.56
CA THR A 181 -10.55 17.11 -46.36
C THR A 181 -11.65 16.04 -46.27
N ASN A 182 -12.47 16.09 -45.22
CA ASN A 182 -13.93 16.22 -45.33
C ASN A 182 -14.59 16.53 -43.99
N ASN A 183 -14.98 17.80 -43.87
CA ASN A 183 -16.01 18.28 -42.96
C ASN A 183 -17.35 17.67 -43.37
N THR A 184 -17.96 16.87 -42.50
CA THR A 184 -19.38 16.54 -42.60
C THR A 184 -20.05 16.96 -41.30
N ALA A 185 -20.90 17.97 -41.45
CA ALA A 185 -21.75 18.51 -40.42
C ALA A 185 -22.67 17.43 -39.82
N THR A 186 -22.77 17.44 -38.49
CA THR A 186 -23.92 16.90 -37.76
C THR A 186 -24.50 18.04 -36.93
N PRO A 187 -25.74 18.48 -37.20
CA PRO A 187 -26.49 19.30 -36.26
C PRO A 187 -27.32 18.35 -35.41
N ASN A 188 -27.09 18.32 -34.10
CA ASN A 188 -28.12 18.12 -33.07
C ASN A 188 -27.48 18.08 -31.69
N ASP A 189 -28.22 18.61 -30.72
CA ASP A 189 -27.97 18.60 -29.28
C ASP A 189 -27.03 19.68 -28.71
N LEU A 190 -27.36 20.93 -29.03
CA LEU A 190 -27.23 22.05 -28.11
C LEU A 190 -28.64 22.47 -27.70
N ASN A 191 -29.14 22.04 -26.53
CA ASN A 191 -30.22 22.68 -25.75
C ASN A 191 -30.57 21.84 -24.51
N THR A 192 -29.74 21.87 -23.47
CA THR A 192 -30.12 21.31 -22.15
C THR A 192 -29.49 22.05 -20.97
N PHE A 193 -29.00 23.28 -21.18
CA PHE A 193 -28.30 24.04 -20.13
C PHE A 193 -28.97 25.37 -19.73
N ASP A 194 -30.15 25.69 -20.26
CA ASP A 194 -30.87 26.94 -19.92
C ASP A 194 -32.02 26.76 -18.91
N GLU A 195 -32.31 25.55 -18.44
CA GLU A 195 -33.49 25.29 -17.59
C GLU A 195 -33.23 25.42 -16.07
N LEU A 196 -31.97 25.59 -15.64
CA LEU A 196 -31.62 25.70 -14.20
C LEU A 196 -31.67 27.14 -13.65
N ASN A 197 -31.88 28.16 -14.48
CA ASN A 197 -31.81 29.57 -14.03
C ASN A 197 -33.17 30.16 -13.61
N ASN A 198 -34.26 29.36 -13.62
CA ASN A 198 -35.61 29.83 -13.32
C ASN A 198 -36.14 29.43 -11.92
N TRP A 199 -35.36 28.74 -11.09
CA TRP A 199 -35.77 28.27 -9.77
C TRP A 199 -35.26 29.10 -8.58
N ILE A 200 -34.51 30.18 -8.82
CA ILE A 200 -33.93 31.02 -7.74
C ILE A 200 -34.73 32.30 -7.45
N ASN A 201 -35.78 32.63 -8.20
CA ASN A 201 -36.57 33.86 -8.01
C ASN A 201 -38.08 33.63 -7.89
N GLN A 202 -38.52 32.73 -7.00
CA GLN A 202 -39.89 32.75 -6.45
C GLN A 202 -39.90 32.51 -4.95
#